data_AF-A0A0F9FWS7-F1
#
_entry.id   AF-A0A0F9FWS7-F1
#
_cell.length_a   1.000
_cell.length_b   1.000
_cell.length_c   1.000
_cell.angle_alpha   90.00
_cell.angle_beta   90.00
_cell.angle_gamma   90.00
#
_symmetry.space_group_name_H-M   'P 1'
#
loop_
_entity.id
_entity.type
_entity.pdbx_description
1 polymer ?
#
loop_
_entity_poly.entity_id
_entity_poly.type
_entity_poly.pdbx_seq_one_letter_code
_entity_poly.pdbx_strand_id
1 'polypeptide(L)'
;IARVIADRSTGTKGGTNLMGDALANSDEFARAGLPLVCCPGVAGWQSHGTRMAQGNANIAKFARVARANGAEGLLNTDWGDYGHRNSLGASMHGFAFGAAHSWGGAQVRNRHFTDAFAFHAFGDKTGKLADAIRALGSHPGGELYHTLIEPIAPDPRWRDYMIGYRRNDSADARLCGCGHRGHLEAYASATAVIKRASQALSNGHASSLAQRVAEGAELTPKLLGAEAEAGDELSLKIILEVAEAMGVGIVNLLHTIDPNGVLLGGAMTFGGNKTELGRRFLARIKQEVDHRAFAVLAQRTIIDFASLGGDAGYIGAAGIARVEHLKH
;
A
#
# COMPACT_ATOMS: atom_id res chain seq x y z
N ILE A 1 -18.82 -2.04 -33.21
CA ILE A 1 -18.42 -1.62 -31.84
C ILE A 1 -19.26 -2.45 -30.88
N ALA A 2 -18.68 -3.46 -30.25
CA ALA A 2 -19.39 -4.26 -29.22
C ALA A 2 -19.82 -3.32 -28.08
N ARG A 3 -21.08 -3.40 -27.65
CA ARG A 3 -21.54 -2.58 -26.52
C ARG A 3 -21.27 -3.32 -25.22
N VAL A 4 -20.55 -2.64 -24.34
CA VAL A 4 -20.06 -3.16 -23.06
C VAL A 4 -21.13 -2.99 -21.98
N ILE A 5 -21.54 -4.09 -21.35
CA ILE A 5 -22.25 -4.03 -20.06
C ILE A 5 -21.19 -4.08 -18.96
N ALA A 6 -20.97 -2.94 -18.30
CA ALA A 6 -20.09 -2.79 -17.14
C ALA A 6 -20.92 -2.35 -15.92
N ASP A 7 -20.64 -2.95 -14.76
CA ASP A 7 -21.14 -2.44 -13.48
C ASP A 7 -20.14 -1.42 -12.94
N ARG A 8 -20.61 -0.18 -12.72
CA ARG A 8 -19.92 0.80 -11.88
C ARG A 8 -20.44 0.61 -10.46
N SER A 9 -19.84 -0.29 -9.71
CA SER A 9 -20.16 -0.44 -8.28
C SER A 9 -19.62 0.78 -7.52
N THR A 10 -20.36 1.89 -7.51
CA THR A 10 -20.15 2.97 -6.55
C THR A 10 -20.66 2.47 -5.20
N GLY A 11 -19.76 1.96 -4.36
CA GLY A 11 -20.09 1.63 -2.98
C GLY A 11 -20.49 2.91 -2.23
N THR A 12 -21.79 3.19 -2.12
CA THR A 12 -22.30 4.22 -1.21
C THR A 12 -22.51 3.63 0.19
N LYS A 13 -22.11 4.41 1.20
CA LYS A 13 -22.51 4.23 2.60
C LYS A 13 -24.04 4.34 2.69
N GLY A 14 -24.67 3.39 3.37
CA GLY A 14 -26.10 3.42 3.68
C GLY A 14 -26.83 2.28 2.99
N GLY A 15 -27.40 1.38 3.80
CA GLY A 15 -28.00 0.14 3.33
C GLY A 15 -29.06 0.36 2.25
N THR A 16 -28.78 -0.17 1.07
CA THR A 16 -29.72 -0.85 0.16
C THR A 16 -28.85 -1.49 -0.92
N ASN A 17 -29.01 -2.80 -1.10
CA ASN A 17 -28.30 -3.58 -2.11
C ASN A 17 -28.59 -3.01 -3.50
N LEU A 18 -27.64 -2.27 -4.09
CA LEU A 18 -27.58 -2.05 -5.54
C LEU A 18 -26.88 -3.22 -6.26
N MET A 19 -26.76 -4.38 -5.61
CA MET A 19 -26.25 -5.61 -6.23
C MET A 19 -27.35 -6.32 -7.04
N GLY A 20 -27.80 -5.79 -8.18
CA GLY A 20 -28.62 -6.62 -9.08
C GLY A 20 -29.41 -5.93 -10.18
N ASP A 21 -29.93 -4.73 -9.95
CA ASP A 21 -31.00 -4.23 -10.81
C ASP A 21 -30.51 -3.62 -12.13
N ALA A 22 -29.25 -3.21 -12.21
CA ALA A 22 -28.67 -2.70 -13.47
C ALA A 22 -28.40 -3.80 -14.52
N LEU A 23 -28.32 -5.08 -14.11
CA LEU A 23 -28.22 -6.21 -15.06
C LEU A 23 -29.57 -6.59 -15.66
N ALA A 24 -30.69 -6.07 -15.14
CA ALA A 24 -32.04 -6.41 -15.63
C ALA A 24 -32.30 -5.97 -17.08
N ASN A 25 -31.47 -5.07 -17.63
CA ASN A 25 -31.61 -4.58 -19.01
C ASN A 25 -30.73 -5.33 -20.03
N SER A 26 -29.98 -6.38 -19.64
CA SER A 26 -29.17 -7.17 -20.59
C SER A 26 -30.02 -7.90 -21.63
N ASP A 27 -31.23 -8.26 -21.25
CA ASP A 27 -32.14 -9.08 -22.05
C ASP A 27 -32.75 -8.28 -23.22
N GLU A 28 -32.76 -6.94 -23.13
CA GLU A 28 -33.20 -6.05 -24.21
C GLU A 28 -32.17 -5.99 -25.34
N PHE A 29 -30.88 -5.91 -24.99
CA PHE A 29 -29.78 -5.95 -25.95
C PHE A 29 -29.66 -7.32 -26.62
N ALA A 30 -29.82 -8.40 -25.84
CA ALA A 30 -29.86 -9.75 -26.37
C ALA A 30 -31.05 -9.96 -27.33
N ARG A 31 -32.25 -9.46 -26.97
CA ARG A 31 -33.44 -9.49 -27.84
C ARG A 31 -33.27 -8.66 -29.12
N ALA A 32 -32.47 -7.59 -29.09
CA ALA A 32 -32.16 -6.78 -30.26
C ALA A 32 -31.12 -7.43 -31.20
N GLY A 33 -30.58 -8.61 -30.88
CA GLY A 33 -29.59 -9.32 -31.71
C GLY A 33 -28.23 -8.63 -31.80
N LEU A 34 -27.90 -7.78 -30.82
CA LEU A 34 -26.67 -7.00 -30.82
C LEU A 34 -25.51 -7.77 -30.15
N PRO A 35 -24.27 -7.68 -30.71
CA PRO A 35 -23.04 -8.12 -30.06
C PRO A 35 -22.88 -7.63 -28.62
N LEU A 36 -22.77 -8.56 -27.68
CA LEU A 36 -22.68 -8.27 -26.24
C LEU A 36 -21.39 -8.83 -25.64
N VAL A 37 -20.65 -7.97 -24.90
CA VAL A 37 -19.51 -8.38 -24.07
C VAL A 37 -19.75 -7.95 -22.63
N CYS A 38 -19.61 -8.88 -21.70
CA CYS A 38 -19.80 -8.64 -20.27
C CYS A 38 -18.46 -8.32 -19.59
N CYS A 39 -18.44 -7.28 -18.74
CA CYS A 39 -17.19 -6.77 -18.18
C CYS A 39 -17.20 -6.76 -16.64
N PRO A 40 -16.97 -7.90 -15.96
CA PRO A 40 -16.87 -7.92 -14.51
C PRO A 40 -15.59 -7.22 -14.03
N GLY A 41 -15.67 -6.57 -12.87
CA GLY A 41 -14.52 -6.08 -12.14
C GLY A 41 -13.99 -7.11 -11.13
N VAL A 42 -12.66 -7.20 -10.99
CA VAL A 42 -12.00 -8.06 -9.98
C VAL A 42 -12.07 -7.51 -8.56
N ALA A 43 -12.64 -6.31 -8.37
CA ALA A 43 -12.80 -5.64 -7.07
C ALA A 43 -11.49 -5.53 -6.28
N GLY A 44 -10.40 -5.13 -6.95
CA GLY A 44 -9.06 -4.94 -6.37
C GLY A 44 -8.77 -3.53 -5.85
N TRP A 45 -9.64 -2.55 -6.13
CA TRP A 45 -9.42 -1.15 -5.76
C TRP A 45 -9.15 -0.98 -4.26
N GLN A 46 -8.16 -0.17 -3.89
CA GLN A 46 -7.73 0.08 -2.51
C GLN A 46 -7.47 -1.18 -1.64
N SER A 47 -7.18 -2.32 -2.25
CA SER A 47 -6.79 -3.56 -1.57
C SER A 47 -5.50 -4.17 -2.13
N HIS A 48 -4.92 -5.15 -1.44
CA HIS A 48 -3.71 -5.87 -1.87
C HIS A 48 -4.03 -7.07 -2.78
N GLY A 49 -5.11 -6.95 -3.57
CA GLY A 49 -5.62 -7.99 -4.46
C GLY A 49 -7.14 -8.06 -4.49
N THR A 50 -7.66 -9.03 -5.24
CA THR A 50 -9.11 -9.30 -5.37
C THR A 50 -9.75 -9.56 -4.01
N ARG A 51 -10.77 -8.78 -3.66
CA ARG A 51 -11.65 -9.07 -2.50
C ARG A 51 -12.46 -10.32 -2.78
N MET A 52 -11.93 -11.47 -2.40
CA MET A 52 -12.34 -12.80 -2.84
C MET A 52 -13.84 -13.06 -2.74
N ALA A 53 -14.50 -12.68 -1.64
CA ALA A 53 -15.94 -12.90 -1.52
C ALA A 53 -16.75 -12.06 -2.53
N GLN A 54 -16.40 -10.78 -2.68
CA GLN A 54 -17.11 -9.83 -3.52
C GLN A 54 -16.74 -9.97 -5.00
N GLY A 55 -15.44 -9.95 -5.31
CA GLY A 55 -14.89 -10.07 -6.67
C GLY A 55 -15.25 -11.40 -7.32
N ASN A 56 -15.08 -12.54 -6.62
CA ASN A 56 -15.42 -13.84 -7.20
C ASN A 56 -16.93 -14.00 -7.40
N ALA A 57 -17.75 -13.54 -6.45
CA ALA A 57 -19.21 -13.56 -6.62
C ALA A 57 -19.65 -12.69 -7.81
N ASN A 58 -19.03 -11.51 -7.97
CA ASN A 58 -19.27 -10.60 -9.09
C ASN A 58 -18.94 -11.27 -10.43
N ILE A 59 -17.70 -11.77 -10.57
CA ILE A 59 -17.23 -12.45 -11.77
C ILE A 59 -18.12 -13.66 -12.12
N ALA A 60 -18.41 -14.52 -11.14
CA ALA A 60 -19.25 -15.70 -11.37
C ALA A 60 -20.68 -15.32 -11.80
N LYS A 61 -21.26 -14.27 -11.21
CA LYS A 61 -22.58 -13.75 -11.58
C LYS A 61 -22.58 -13.21 -13.01
N PHE A 62 -21.62 -12.36 -13.36
CA PHE A 62 -21.49 -11.80 -14.71
C PHE A 62 -21.30 -12.89 -15.77
N ALA A 63 -20.41 -13.85 -15.53
CA ALA A 63 -20.18 -14.93 -16.47
C ALA A 63 -21.43 -15.81 -16.67
N ARG A 64 -22.21 -16.05 -15.61
CA ARG A 64 -23.48 -16.80 -15.70
C ARG A 64 -24.52 -16.03 -16.53
N VAL A 65 -24.70 -14.73 -16.28
CA VAL A 65 -25.66 -13.90 -17.03
C VAL A 65 -25.23 -13.76 -18.49
N ALA A 66 -23.94 -13.54 -18.74
CA ALA A 66 -23.36 -13.46 -20.08
C ALA A 66 -23.69 -14.70 -20.93
N ARG A 67 -23.52 -15.90 -20.37
CA ARG A 67 -23.87 -17.16 -21.05
C ARG A 67 -25.37 -17.30 -21.28
N ALA A 68 -26.19 -16.98 -20.29
CA ALA A 68 -27.65 -17.10 -20.40
C ALA A 68 -28.21 -16.19 -21.51
N ASN A 69 -27.56 -15.05 -21.77
CA ASN A 69 -27.97 -14.05 -22.74
C ASN A 69 -27.18 -14.08 -24.07
N GLY A 70 -26.37 -15.11 -24.31
CA GLY A 70 -25.66 -15.27 -25.58
C GLY A 70 -24.59 -14.21 -25.85
N ALA A 71 -23.94 -13.68 -24.81
CA ALA A 71 -22.82 -12.78 -24.97
C ALA A 71 -21.67 -13.44 -25.75
N GLU A 72 -20.92 -12.65 -26.51
CA GLU A 72 -19.75 -13.08 -27.29
C GLU A 72 -18.53 -13.36 -26.40
N GLY A 73 -18.42 -12.61 -25.29
CA GLY A 73 -17.16 -12.48 -24.57
C GLY A 73 -17.30 -11.98 -23.13
N LEU A 74 -16.29 -12.30 -22.32
CA LEU A 74 -16.10 -11.76 -20.97
C LEU A 74 -14.79 -10.96 -21.00
N LEU A 75 -14.86 -9.67 -20.75
CA LEU A 75 -13.69 -8.80 -20.61
C LEU A 75 -13.48 -8.53 -19.12
N ASN A 76 -12.61 -9.30 -18.48
CA ASN A 76 -12.35 -9.13 -17.05
C ASN A 76 -11.55 -7.84 -16.81
N THR A 77 -11.98 -7.00 -15.88
CA THR A 77 -11.47 -5.64 -15.69
C THR A 77 -10.94 -5.43 -14.28
N ASP A 78 -9.94 -4.56 -14.14
CA ASP A 78 -9.49 -4.08 -12.84
C ASP A 78 -9.40 -2.55 -12.84
N TRP A 79 -10.10 -1.92 -11.88
CA TRP A 79 -10.32 -0.48 -11.85
C TRP A 79 -9.51 0.16 -10.73
N GLY A 80 -8.75 1.20 -11.07
CA GLY A 80 -7.83 1.90 -10.16
C GLY A 80 -8.49 3.09 -9.47
N ASP A 81 -9.67 2.89 -8.87
CA ASP A 81 -10.44 3.97 -8.27
C ASP A 81 -9.62 4.71 -7.20
N TYR A 82 -9.81 6.03 -7.10
CA TYR A 82 -9.08 6.90 -6.17
C TYR A 82 -7.56 6.88 -6.32
N GLY A 83 -7.05 6.65 -7.53
CA GLY A 83 -5.61 6.65 -7.82
C GLY A 83 -4.89 5.38 -7.39
N HIS A 84 -5.62 4.32 -7.05
CA HIS A 84 -5.06 3.02 -6.75
C HIS A 84 -4.36 2.44 -7.98
N ARG A 85 -3.06 2.14 -7.87
CA ARG A 85 -2.32 1.43 -8.92
C ARG A 85 -2.58 -0.07 -8.83
N ASN A 86 -3.32 -0.57 -9.80
CA ASN A 86 -3.54 -2.01 -9.99
C ASN A 86 -2.27 -2.67 -10.50
N SER A 87 -1.52 -3.30 -9.58
CA SER A 87 -0.39 -4.14 -10.00
C SER A 87 -0.92 -5.45 -10.58
N LEU A 88 -0.37 -5.87 -11.72
CA LEU A 88 -0.82 -7.10 -12.38
C LEU A 88 -0.80 -8.31 -11.44
N GLY A 89 0.20 -8.40 -10.55
CA GLY A 89 0.30 -9.48 -9.56
C GLY A 89 -0.88 -9.54 -8.59
N ALA A 90 -1.32 -8.39 -8.08
CA ALA A 90 -2.47 -8.30 -7.18
C ALA A 90 -3.80 -8.67 -7.89
N SER A 91 -3.93 -8.32 -9.16
CA SER A 91 -5.11 -8.58 -9.98
C SER A 91 -5.14 -9.98 -10.59
N MET A 92 -3.99 -10.67 -10.62
CA MET A 92 -3.81 -11.91 -11.39
C MET A 92 -4.75 -13.03 -10.94
N HIS A 93 -5.03 -13.14 -9.64
CA HIS A 93 -6.01 -14.10 -9.14
C HIS A 93 -7.40 -13.85 -9.73
N GLY A 94 -7.92 -12.62 -9.61
CA GLY A 94 -9.22 -12.25 -10.16
C GLY A 94 -9.28 -12.40 -11.67
N PHE A 95 -8.20 -12.07 -12.39
CA PHE A 95 -8.09 -12.30 -13.82
C PHE A 95 -8.19 -13.77 -14.20
N ALA A 96 -7.40 -14.62 -13.55
CA ALA A 96 -7.44 -16.07 -13.75
C ALA A 96 -8.82 -16.66 -13.36
N PHE A 97 -9.46 -16.12 -12.33
CA PHE A 97 -10.79 -16.55 -11.90
C PHE A 97 -11.86 -16.24 -12.95
N GLY A 98 -11.83 -15.04 -13.56
CA GLY A 98 -12.71 -14.71 -14.67
C GLY A 98 -12.44 -15.52 -15.93
N ALA A 99 -11.16 -15.83 -16.22
CA ALA A 99 -10.81 -16.73 -17.32
C ALA A 99 -11.38 -18.14 -17.08
N ALA A 100 -11.26 -18.68 -15.87
CA ALA A 100 -11.84 -19.99 -15.54
C ALA A 100 -13.38 -20.01 -15.64
N HIS A 101 -14.03 -18.89 -15.34
CA HIS A 101 -15.48 -18.73 -15.47
C HIS A 101 -15.97 -18.41 -16.89
N SER A 102 -15.05 -18.17 -17.84
CA SER A 102 -15.37 -17.99 -19.27
C SER A 102 -15.84 -19.33 -19.90
N TRP A 103 -15.84 -19.50 -21.22
CA TRP A 103 -16.56 -20.56 -21.97
C TRP A 103 -16.20 -22.04 -21.69
N GLY A 104 -15.63 -22.37 -20.53
CA GLY A 104 -15.35 -23.73 -20.07
C GLY A 104 -16.54 -24.52 -19.50
N GLY A 105 -17.76 -23.95 -19.44
CA GLY A 105 -19.02 -24.66 -19.13
C GLY A 105 -19.18 -25.25 -17.72
N ALA A 106 -18.11 -25.47 -16.96
CA ALA A 106 -18.15 -26.02 -15.62
C ALA A 106 -18.35 -24.94 -14.54
N GLN A 107 -19.07 -25.27 -13.46
CA GLN A 107 -19.09 -24.43 -12.26
C GLN A 107 -17.70 -24.47 -11.60
N VAL A 108 -16.93 -23.39 -11.74
CA VAL A 108 -15.70 -23.19 -10.98
C VAL A 108 -16.08 -23.09 -9.49
N ARG A 109 -15.51 -23.97 -8.66
CA ARG A 109 -15.70 -23.93 -7.21
C ARG A 109 -14.62 -23.03 -6.60
N ASN A 110 -15.03 -21.91 -5.99
CA ASN A 110 -14.13 -20.88 -5.44
C ASN A 110 -12.99 -21.42 -4.58
N ARG A 111 -13.25 -22.43 -3.73
CA ARG A 111 -12.24 -22.98 -2.82
C ARG A 111 -11.12 -23.68 -3.58
N HIS A 112 -11.45 -24.58 -4.51
CA HIS A 112 -10.45 -25.33 -5.28
C HIS A 112 -9.73 -24.48 -6.31
N PHE A 113 -10.35 -23.39 -6.77
CA PHE A 113 -9.72 -22.49 -7.72
C PHE A 113 -8.45 -21.85 -7.16
N THR A 114 -8.48 -21.32 -5.94
CA THR A 114 -7.29 -20.64 -5.38
C THR A 114 -6.12 -21.60 -5.18
N ASP A 115 -6.39 -22.85 -4.78
CA ASP A 115 -5.36 -23.88 -4.67
C ASP A 115 -4.75 -24.19 -6.05
N ALA A 116 -5.60 -24.39 -7.05
CA ALA A 116 -5.17 -24.64 -8.43
C ALA A 116 -4.40 -23.45 -9.01
N PHE A 117 -4.85 -22.22 -8.75
CA PHE A 117 -4.17 -20.99 -9.16
C PHE A 117 -2.78 -20.90 -8.51
N ALA A 118 -2.68 -21.08 -7.19
CA ALA A 118 -1.40 -21.03 -6.48
C ALA A 118 -0.43 -22.11 -6.98
N PHE A 119 -0.94 -23.32 -7.24
CA PHE A 119 -0.15 -24.40 -7.81
C PHE A 119 0.31 -24.12 -9.26
N HIS A 120 -0.60 -23.71 -10.15
CA HIS A 120 -0.28 -23.55 -11.57
C HIS A 120 0.47 -22.25 -11.89
N ALA A 121 0.18 -21.16 -11.19
CA ALA A 121 0.84 -19.87 -11.43
C ALA A 121 2.17 -19.74 -10.68
N PHE A 122 2.32 -20.40 -9.52
CA PHE A 122 3.47 -20.20 -8.63
C PHE A 122 4.13 -21.49 -8.13
N GLY A 123 3.61 -22.67 -8.51
CA GLY A 123 4.19 -23.95 -8.08
C GLY A 123 3.93 -24.30 -6.62
N ASP A 124 2.95 -23.67 -5.95
CA ASP A 124 2.65 -23.95 -4.54
C ASP A 124 2.11 -25.37 -4.35
N LYS A 125 2.94 -26.26 -3.81
CA LYS A 125 2.59 -27.64 -3.43
C LYS A 125 2.09 -27.76 -1.99
N THR A 126 2.20 -26.69 -1.20
CA THR A 126 1.94 -26.70 0.24
C THR A 126 0.58 -26.15 0.62
N GLY A 127 -0.03 -25.35 -0.26
CA GLY A 127 -1.29 -24.64 -0.02
C GLY A 127 -1.13 -23.35 0.79
N LYS A 128 0.08 -23.06 1.31
CA LYS A 128 0.33 -21.87 2.14
C LYS A 128 0.09 -20.57 1.38
N LEU A 129 0.43 -20.51 0.08
CA LEU A 129 0.19 -19.33 -0.74
C LEU A 129 -1.31 -19.17 -1.00
N ALA A 130 -2.01 -20.28 -1.27
CA ALA A 130 -3.46 -20.24 -1.44
C ALA A 130 -4.18 -19.73 -0.19
N ASP A 131 -3.74 -20.14 1.00
CA ASP A 131 -4.28 -19.65 2.28
C ASP A 131 -3.97 -18.17 2.51
N ALA A 132 -2.77 -17.70 2.18
CA ALA A 132 -2.40 -16.28 2.25
C ALA A 132 -3.28 -15.42 1.32
N ILE A 133 -3.49 -15.87 0.07
CA ILE A 133 -4.37 -15.18 -0.89
C ILE A 133 -5.81 -15.10 -0.36
N ARG A 134 -6.33 -16.19 0.22
CA ARG A 134 -7.66 -16.19 0.83
C ARG A 134 -7.74 -15.24 2.02
N ALA A 135 -6.73 -15.24 2.89
CA ALA A 135 -6.69 -14.37 4.07
C ALA A 135 -6.70 -12.90 3.65
N LEU A 136 -5.82 -12.50 2.73
CA LEU A 136 -5.75 -11.14 2.19
C LEU A 136 -7.05 -10.72 1.50
N GLY A 137 -7.65 -11.62 0.73
CA GLY A 137 -8.89 -11.35 0.00
C GLY A 137 -10.16 -11.46 0.82
N SER A 138 -10.12 -11.97 2.07
CA SER A 138 -11.29 -12.11 2.93
C SER A 138 -11.75 -10.80 3.57
N HIS A 139 -10.94 -9.75 3.48
CA HIS A 139 -11.22 -8.48 4.13
C HIS A 139 -12.36 -7.71 3.46
N PRO A 140 -13.42 -7.31 4.19
CA PRO A 140 -14.61 -6.65 3.63
C PRO A 140 -14.45 -5.16 3.34
N GLY A 141 -13.24 -4.59 3.46
CA GLY A 141 -12.99 -3.15 3.53
C GLY A 141 -12.02 -2.65 2.46
N GLY A 142 -12.24 -1.40 2.01
CA GLY A 142 -11.45 -0.74 0.97
C GLY A 142 -10.34 0.17 1.48
N GLU A 143 -9.76 -0.05 2.66
CA GLU A 143 -8.73 0.88 3.19
C GLU A 143 -7.37 0.19 3.38
N LEU A 144 -7.20 -1.04 2.90
CA LEU A 144 -5.99 -1.82 3.12
C LEU A 144 -4.76 -1.20 2.45
N TYR A 145 -4.94 -0.51 1.31
CA TYR A 145 -3.86 0.17 0.58
C TYR A 145 -3.03 1.14 1.46
N HIS A 146 -3.58 1.62 2.57
CA HIS A 146 -2.91 2.53 3.50
C HIS A 146 -2.28 1.85 4.74
N THR A 147 -2.31 0.51 4.85
CA THR A 147 -2.01 -0.20 6.11
C THR A 147 -0.70 -0.99 6.10
N LEU A 148 0.17 -0.77 5.11
CA LEU A 148 1.42 -1.51 4.93
C LEU A 148 2.51 -1.09 5.92
N ILE A 149 2.45 -1.64 7.14
CA ILE A 149 3.53 -1.56 8.14
C ILE A 149 3.62 -2.88 8.92
N GLU A 150 4.50 -3.80 8.52
CA GLU A 150 5.16 -4.77 9.40
C GLU A 150 5.92 -4.05 10.53
N PRO A 151 6.19 -4.68 11.68
CA PRO A 151 6.82 -4.04 12.84
C PRO A 151 8.34 -4.20 12.89
N ILE A 152 9.00 -3.22 13.53
CA ILE A 152 10.42 -3.18 13.92
C ILE A 152 10.65 -4.06 15.17
N ALA A 153 11.73 -4.85 15.23
CA ALA A 153 12.21 -5.66 16.39
C ALA A 153 13.73 -5.87 16.27
N PRO A 154 14.59 -6.04 17.33
CA PRO A 154 14.33 -6.72 18.61
C PRO A 154 14.91 -6.02 19.88
N ASP A 155 14.09 -5.84 20.91
CA ASP A 155 14.54 -5.56 22.29
C ASP A 155 13.89 -6.59 23.24
N PRO A 156 14.62 -7.19 24.19
CA PRO A 156 14.10 -8.18 25.13
C PRO A 156 12.88 -7.77 25.96
N ARG A 157 12.53 -6.47 26.01
CA ARG A 157 11.42 -5.92 26.81
C ARG A 157 10.02 -6.11 26.24
N TRP A 158 9.86 -6.57 24.99
CA TRP A 158 8.56 -6.53 24.27
C TRP A 158 7.99 -7.90 23.88
N ARG A 159 8.08 -8.91 24.76
CA ARG A 159 7.87 -10.34 24.45
C ARG A 159 6.44 -10.82 24.13
N ASP A 160 5.37 -10.12 24.49
CA ASP A 160 4.05 -10.77 24.58
C ASP A 160 2.95 -10.36 23.58
N TYR A 161 3.22 -9.52 22.56
CA TYR A 161 2.13 -9.00 21.71
C TYR A 161 2.51 -8.87 20.22
N MET A 162 2.33 -9.92 19.38
CA MET A 162 2.68 -9.88 17.93
C MET A 162 1.90 -10.89 17.05
N ILE A 163 1.04 -10.45 16.09
CA ILE A 163 0.69 -11.16 14.82
C ILE A 163 0.17 -10.16 13.73
N GLY A 164 0.90 -10.04 12.60
CA GLY A 164 0.48 -9.84 11.19
C GLY A 164 -0.39 -8.65 10.74
N TYR A 165 -0.04 -8.01 9.60
CA TYR A 165 -0.85 -7.19 8.64
C TYR A 165 -1.92 -6.21 9.20
N ARG A 166 -1.91 -5.95 10.49
CA ARG A 166 -2.86 -5.08 11.20
C ARG A 166 -2.15 -3.85 11.69
N ARG A 167 -2.87 -2.74 11.61
CA ARG A 167 -2.67 -1.57 12.46
C ARG A 167 -2.30 -2.04 13.86
N ASN A 168 -1.13 -1.65 14.37
CA ASN A 168 -0.82 -1.87 15.78
C ASN A 168 -1.70 -0.92 16.61
N ASP A 169 -2.81 -1.46 17.12
CA ASP A 169 -3.78 -0.79 17.97
C ASP A 169 -3.48 -0.96 19.46
N SER A 170 -2.32 -1.55 19.79
CA SER A 170 -1.86 -1.70 21.16
C SER A 170 -1.84 -0.35 21.88
N ALA A 171 -2.13 -0.37 23.17
CA ALA A 171 -2.25 0.86 23.96
C ALA A 171 -0.95 1.68 23.98
N ASP A 172 0.19 1.01 23.80
CA ASP A 172 1.55 1.57 23.72
C ASP A 172 1.93 2.10 22.33
N ALA A 173 1.21 1.74 21.26
CA ALA A 173 1.47 2.26 19.92
C ALA A 173 1.15 3.76 19.82
N ARG A 174 2.00 4.50 19.09
CA ARG A 174 1.85 5.95 18.94
C ARG A 174 0.57 6.33 18.21
N LEU A 175 -0.11 7.36 18.72
CA LEU A 175 -1.30 7.95 18.11
C LEU A 175 -0.91 8.88 16.95
N CYS A 176 -1.48 8.61 15.78
CA CYS A 176 -1.39 9.41 14.57
C CYS A 176 -2.38 10.59 14.61
N GLY A 177 -2.11 11.64 13.82
CA GLY A 177 -2.99 12.80 13.69
C GLY A 177 -4.40 12.44 13.17
N CYS A 178 -4.55 11.32 12.46
CA CYS A 178 -5.84 10.82 11.98
C CYS A 178 -6.71 10.15 13.07
N GLY A 179 -6.25 10.10 14.32
CA GLY A 179 -6.98 9.51 15.45
C GLY A 179 -6.74 8.00 15.67
N HIS A 180 -5.89 7.36 14.87
CA HIS A 180 -5.57 5.94 14.96
C HIS A 180 -4.14 5.69 15.42
N ARG A 181 -3.83 4.47 15.88
CA ARG A 181 -2.50 4.10 16.39
C ARG A 181 -1.69 3.30 15.38
N GLY A 182 -0.37 3.29 15.55
CA GLY A 182 0.53 2.38 14.83
C GLY A 182 0.85 2.78 13.38
N HIS A 183 0.44 3.97 12.93
CA HIS A 183 0.80 4.48 11.60
C HIS A 183 2.24 4.93 11.53
N LEU A 184 2.89 4.74 10.38
CA LEU A 184 4.29 5.09 10.12
C LEU A 184 4.50 6.59 10.30
N GLU A 185 3.50 7.38 9.90
CA GLU A 185 3.48 8.82 10.09
C GLU A 185 3.60 9.22 11.57
N ALA A 186 3.06 8.42 12.50
CA ALA A 186 3.17 8.66 13.93
C ALA A 186 4.59 8.43 14.48
N TYR A 187 5.50 7.87 13.66
CA TYR A 187 6.91 7.63 14.00
C TYR A 187 7.87 8.47 13.16
N ALA A 188 7.58 8.65 11.86
CA ALA A 188 8.51 9.19 10.87
C ALA A 188 8.15 10.58 10.31
N SER A 189 7.03 11.18 10.71
CA SER A 189 6.69 12.55 10.30
C SER A 189 7.45 13.61 11.08
N ALA A 190 7.60 14.79 10.49
CA ALA A 190 8.14 15.97 11.17
C ALA A 190 7.39 16.25 12.50
N THR A 191 6.05 16.27 12.46
CA THR A 191 5.22 16.51 13.65
C THR A 191 5.43 15.45 14.73
N ALA A 192 5.53 14.17 14.34
CA ALA A 192 5.80 13.10 15.29
C ALA A 192 7.17 13.24 15.96
N VAL A 193 8.19 13.62 15.19
CA VAL A 193 9.55 13.85 15.67
C VAL A 193 9.61 15.01 16.68
N ILE A 194 8.93 16.12 16.40
CA ILE A 194 8.86 17.26 17.34
C ILE A 194 8.11 16.90 18.61
N LYS A 195 7.01 16.15 18.49
CA LYS A 195 6.29 15.63 19.66
C LYS A 195 7.17 14.72 20.50
N ARG A 196 7.98 13.85 19.87
CA ARG A 196 8.93 12.96 20.55
C ARG A 196 10.03 13.72 21.27
N ALA A 197 10.64 14.71 20.61
CA ALA A 197 11.66 15.56 21.21
C ALA A 197 11.08 16.34 22.41
N SER A 198 9.93 16.99 22.24
CA SER A 198 9.26 17.71 23.33
C SER A 198 8.93 16.80 24.51
N GLN A 199 8.39 15.61 24.27
CA GLN A 199 8.12 14.62 25.33
C GLN A 199 9.40 14.18 26.07
N ALA A 200 10.48 13.94 25.34
CA ALA A 200 11.75 13.55 25.97
C ALA A 200 12.31 14.66 26.87
N LEU A 201 12.24 15.92 26.42
CA LEU A 201 12.63 17.08 27.22
C LEU A 201 11.76 17.25 28.47
N SER A 202 10.44 17.13 28.34
CA SER A 202 9.52 17.16 29.50
C SER A 202 9.79 16.06 30.51
N ASN A 203 10.28 14.91 30.05
CA ASN A 203 10.67 13.78 30.90
C ASN A 203 12.08 13.93 31.50
N GLY A 204 12.74 15.07 31.32
CA GLY A 204 14.04 15.37 31.92
C GLY A 204 15.24 14.72 31.21
N HIS A 205 15.10 14.28 29.96
CA HIS A 205 16.25 13.78 29.20
C HIS A 205 17.23 14.92 28.93
N ALA A 206 18.51 14.69 29.22
CA ALA A 206 19.58 15.65 28.92
C ALA A 206 19.73 15.83 27.41
N SER A 207 19.72 17.09 26.96
CA SER A 207 19.90 17.44 25.55
C SER A 207 20.20 18.94 25.40
N SER A 208 21.03 19.31 24.43
CA SER A 208 21.27 20.70 24.05
C SER A 208 19.99 21.39 23.58
N LEU A 209 19.00 20.65 23.06
CA LEU A 209 17.69 21.18 22.68
C LEU A 209 16.99 21.90 23.84
N ALA A 210 17.16 21.44 25.08
CA ALA A 210 16.54 22.05 26.25
C ALA A 210 16.98 23.51 26.40
N GLN A 211 18.29 23.76 26.24
CA GLN A 211 18.86 25.10 26.28
C GLN A 211 18.36 25.94 25.12
N ARG A 212 18.38 25.41 23.90
CA ARG A 212 17.92 26.14 22.70
C ARG A 212 16.47 26.58 22.81
N VAL A 213 15.60 25.70 23.31
CA VAL A 213 14.19 26.00 23.55
C VAL A 213 14.02 27.03 24.68
N ALA A 214 14.81 26.94 25.75
CA ALA A 214 14.81 27.94 26.82
C ALA A 214 15.27 29.33 26.35
N GLU A 215 16.18 29.39 25.37
CA GLU A 215 16.62 30.61 24.68
C GLU A 215 15.60 31.13 23.65
N GLY A 216 14.46 30.46 23.50
CA GLY A 216 13.35 30.88 22.63
C GLY A 216 13.38 30.29 21.21
N ALA A 217 14.26 29.31 20.93
CA ALA A 217 14.25 28.64 19.64
C ALA A 217 13.01 27.74 19.46
N GLU A 218 12.42 27.77 18.26
CA GLU A 218 11.34 26.86 17.91
C GLU A 218 11.88 25.44 17.68
N LEU A 219 11.22 24.46 18.30
CA LEU A 219 11.56 23.05 18.11
C LEU A 219 11.12 22.58 16.72
N THR A 220 12.09 22.50 15.80
CA THR A 220 11.86 22.10 14.41
C THR A 220 12.76 20.94 14.02
N PRO A 221 12.44 20.17 12.96
CA PRO A 221 13.30 19.07 12.55
C PRO A 221 14.66 19.54 12.07
N LYS A 222 14.73 20.78 11.58
CA LYS A 222 15.98 21.45 11.21
C LYS A 222 16.85 21.72 12.43
N LEU A 223 16.28 22.22 13.53
CA LEU A 223 17.00 22.39 14.79
C LEU A 223 17.48 21.03 15.31
N LEU A 224 16.61 20.01 15.30
CA LEU A 224 16.96 18.66 15.71
C LEU A 224 18.15 18.09 14.91
N GLY A 225 18.13 18.27 13.58
CA GLY A 225 19.24 17.87 12.72
C GLY A 225 20.54 18.61 13.06
N ALA A 226 20.47 19.93 13.29
CA ALA A 226 21.65 20.73 13.64
C ALA A 226 22.26 20.31 14.99
N GLU A 227 21.43 20.07 16.01
CA GLU A 227 21.92 19.62 17.31
C GLU A 227 22.49 18.19 17.24
N ALA A 228 21.88 17.29 16.44
CA ALA A 228 22.45 15.97 16.19
C ALA A 228 23.83 16.04 15.49
N GLU A 229 24.02 16.96 14.55
CA GLU A 229 25.34 17.22 13.93
C GLU A 229 26.34 17.82 14.92
N ALA A 230 25.87 18.60 15.88
CA ALA A 230 26.68 19.15 16.97
C ALA A 230 27.01 18.11 18.08
N GLY A 231 26.50 16.88 17.97
CA GLY A 231 26.80 15.79 18.89
C GLY A 231 25.74 15.53 19.97
N ASP A 232 24.55 16.13 19.87
CA ASP A 232 23.45 15.86 20.80
C ASP A 232 22.90 14.44 20.64
N GLU A 233 23.09 13.62 21.66
CA GLU A 233 22.73 12.20 21.64
C GLU A 233 21.22 11.96 21.53
N LEU A 234 20.41 12.81 22.18
CA LEU A 234 18.94 12.68 22.13
C LEU A 234 18.43 12.93 20.71
N SER A 235 18.91 13.99 20.07
CA SER A 235 18.57 14.35 18.69
C SER A 235 18.98 13.25 17.73
N LEU A 236 20.22 12.76 17.85
CA LEU A 236 20.72 11.67 17.02
C LEU A 236 19.87 10.40 17.20
N LYS A 237 19.56 10.02 18.44
CA LYS A 237 18.71 8.87 18.76
C LYS A 237 17.34 8.99 18.11
N ILE A 238 16.67 10.13 18.27
CA ILE A 238 15.33 10.34 17.70
C ILE A 238 15.36 10.19 16.17
N ILE A 239 16.38 10.76 15.52
CA ILE A 239 16.56 10.68 14.06
C ILE A 239 16.83 9.25 13.60
N LEU A 240 17.67 8.48 14.30
CA LEU A 240 17.93 7.09 13.93
C LEU A 240 16.72 6.18 14.19
N GLU A 241 15.91 6.45 15.21
CA GLU A 241 14.62 5.78 15.41
C GLU A 241 13.61 6.11 14.27
N VAL A 242 13.71 7.29 13.64
CA VAL A 242 12.95 7.58 12.40
C VAL A 242 13.47 6.73 11.25
N ALA A 243 14.79 6.62 11.09
CA ALA A 243 15.41 5.78 10.07
C ALA A 243 14.96 4.33 10.21
N GLU A 244 14.83 3.84 11.43
CA GLU A 244 14.35 2.50 11.70
C GLU A 244 12.91 2.29 11.24
N ALA A 245 12.02 3.21 11.63
CA ALA A 245 10.62 3.17 11.21
C ALA A 245 10.49 3.25 9.69
N MET A 246 11.29 4.09 9.04
CA MET A 246 11.35 4.19 7.59
C MET A 246 11.83 2.90 6.94
N GLY A 247 12.91 2.28 7.43
CA GLY A 247 13.42 1.01 6.91
C GLY A 247 12.37 -0.09 6.97
N VAL A 248 11.63 -0.15 8.07
CA VAL A 248 10.51 -1.08 8.20
C VAL A 248 9.36 -0.76 7.25
N GLY A 249 8.95 0.51 7.12
CA GLY A 249 7.99 0.92 6.10
C GLY A 249 8.44 0.53 4.68
N ILE A 250 9.73 0.62 4.38
CA ILE A 250 10.30 0.24 3.10
C ILE A 250 10.24 -1.27 2.88
N VAL A 251 10.60 -2.09 3.86
CA VAL A 251 10.49 -3.57 3.79
C VAL A 251 9.08 -3.98 3.37
N ASN A 252 8.07 -3.33 3.94
CA ASN A 252 6.67 -3.57 3.56
C ASN A 252 6.39 -3.26 2.10
N LEU A 253 6.89 -2.13 1.60
CA LEU A 253 6.76 -1.78 0.19
C LEU A 253 7.49 -2.79 -0.69
N LEU A 254 8.69 -3.22 -0.30
CA LEU A 254 9.46 -4.26 -1.01
C LEU A 254 8.66 -5.56 -1.13
N HIS A 255 8.10 -6.05 -0.03
CA HIS A 255 7.33 -7.30 -0.03
C HIS A 255 5.95 -7.17 -0.68
N THR A 256 5.41 -5.96 -0.78
CA THR A 256 4.07 -5.76 -1.36
C THR A 256 4.10 -5.48 -2.86
N ILE A 257 5.02 -4.64 -3.32
CA ILE A 257 5.01 -4.14 -4.70
C ILE A 257 6.33 -4.34 -5.46
N ASP A 258 7.36 -4.92 -4.83
CA ASP A 258 8.68 -5.18 -5.42
C ASP A 258 9.20 -4.00 -6.28
N PRO A 259 9.38 -2.82 -5.68
CA PRO A 259 9.78 -1.64 -6.44
C PRO A 259 11.26 -1.74 -6.83
N ASN A 260 11.59 -1.28 -8.04
CA ASN A 260 12.98 -1.16 -8.46
C ASN A 260 13.76 -0.10 -7.67
N GLY A 261 13.06 0.87 -7.06
CA GLY A 261 13.70 1.89 -6.23
C GLY A 261 12.74 2.62 -5.30
N VAL A 262 13.29 3.12 -4.21
CA VAL A 262 12.65 3.98 -3.21
C VAL A 262 13.51 5.22 -3.02
N LEU A 263 12.97 6.38 -3.41
CA LEU A 263 13.66 7.66 -3.29
C LEU A 263 13.09 8.47 -2.11
N LEU A 264 13.96 8.81 -1.16
CA LEU A 264 13.62 9.58 0.03
C LEU A 264 13.70 11.08 -0.28
N GLY A 265 12.56 11.75 -0.23
CA GLY A 265 12.44 13.19 -0.49
C GLY A 265 11.95 13.99 0.73
N GLY A 266 11.78 15.29 0.52
CA GLY A 266 11.22 16.20 1.52
C GLY A 266 12.22 16.74 2.54
N ALA A 267 11.70 17.47 3.53
CA ALA A 267 12.51 18.21 4.51
C ALA A 267 13.21 17.31 5.56
N MET A 268 12.77 16.06 5.70
CA MET A 268 13.27 15.09 6.70
C MET A 268 14.41 14.20 6.16
N THR A 269 15.20 14.72 5.22
CA THR A 269 16.38 14.02 4.65
C THR A 269 17.67 14.33 5.42
N PHE A 270 17.61 15.25 6.38
CA PHE A 270 18.73 15.63 7.26
C PHE A 270 20.01 16.01 6.51
N GLY A 271 19.86 16.69 5.36
CA GLY A 271 20.96 17.09 4.50
C GLY A 271 21.33 16.08 3.41
N GLY A 272 20.64 14.93 3.36
CA GLY A 272 20.81 13.92 2.33
C GLY A 272 22.24 13.38 2.27
N ASN A 273 22.72 13.04 1.07
CA ASN A 273 24.10 12.56 0.89
C ASN A 273 25.17 13.63 1.16
N LYS A 274 24.79 14.91 1.30
CA LYS A 274 25.73 16.03 1.48
C LYS A 274 26.26 16.13 2.92
N THR A 275 25.50 15.66 3.89
CA THR A 275 25.87 15.71 5.32
C THR A 275 26.22 14.33 5.85
N GLU A 276 27.00 14.30 6.93
CA GLU A 276 27.29 13.03 7.62
C GLU A 276 26.05 12.44 8.28
N LEU A 277 25.20 13.29 8.87
CA LEU A 277 23.94 12.87 9.47
C LEU A 277 23.00 12.22 8.46
N GLY A 278 22.84 12.82 7.27
CA GLY A 278 22.00 12.26 6.21
C GLY A 278 22.53 10.94 5.67
N ARG A 279 23.86 10.78 5.53
CA ARG A 279 24.47 9.48 5.16
C ARG A 279 24.24 8.41 6.24
N ARG A 280 24.37 8.75 7.52
CA ARG A 280 24.07 7.83 8.64
C ARG A 280 22.61 7.44 8.67
N PHE A 281 21.71 8.40 8.45
CA PHE A 281 20.27 8.16 8.37
C PHE A 281 19.94 7.16 7.26
N LEU A 282 20.46 7.36 6.04
CA LEU A 282 20.26 6.44 4.92
C LEU A 282 20.90 5.06 5.18
N ALA A 283 22.09 5.02 5.79
CA ALA A 283 22.74 3.77 6.15
C ALA A 283 21.90 2.96 7.16
N ARG A 284 21.31 3.61 8.16
CA ARG A 284 20.42 2.96 9.12
C ARG A 284 19.16 2.41 8.47
N ILE A 285 18.56 3.15 7.53
CA ILE A 285 17.43 2.65 6.72
C ILE A 285 17.83 1.36 5.97
N LYS A 286 18.97 1.39 5.27
CA LYS A 286 19.45 0.23 4.49
C LYS A 286 19.73 -0.97 5.38
N GLN A 287 20.31 -0.76 6.57
CA GLN A 287 20.52 -1.83 7.55
C GLN A 287 19.21 -2.50 7.97
N GLU A 288 18.15 -1.73 8.25
CA GLU A 288 16.86 -2.32 8.60
C GLU A 288 16.24 -3.08 7.43
N VAL A 289 16.42 -2.60 6.19
CA VAL A 289 15.96 -3.31 4.99
C VAL A 289 16.72 -4.61 4.79
N ASP A 290 18.06 -4.59 4.86
CA ASP A 290 18.91 -5.76 4.72
C ASP A 290 18.61 -6.83 5.78
N HIS A 291 18.28 -6.41 7.00
CA HIS A 291 17.98 -7.32 8.11
C HIS A 291 16.61 -8.00 7.99
N ARG A 292 15.64 -7.39 7.30
CA ARG A 292 14.22 -7.80 7.34
C ARG A 292 13.67 -8.26 6.00
N ALA A 293 14.13 -7.67 4.90
CA ALA A 293 13.66 -8.03 3.57
C ALA A 293 14.31 -9.33 3.08
N PHE A 294 13.71 -9.95 2.06
CA PHE A 294 14.39 -11.04 1.37
C PHE A 294 15.66 -10.49 0.69
N ALA A 295 16.78 -11.18 0.85
CA ALA A 295 18.09 -10.70 0.37
C ALA A 295 18.08 -10.29 -1.11
N VAL A 296 17.34 -11.01 -1.96
CA VAL A 296 17.20 -10.69 -3.39
C VAL A 296 16.52 -9.33 -3.61
N LEU A 297 15.51 -8.98 -2.81
CA LEU A 297 14.83 -7.69 -2.90
C LEU A 297 15.74 -6.58 -2.37
N ALA A 298 16.31 -6.78 -1.19
CA ALA A 298 17.21 -5.80 -0.55
C ALA A 298 18.38 -5.41 -1.46
N GLN A 299 18.98 -6.38 -2.16
CA GLN A 299 20.13 -6.14 -3.05
C GLN A 299 19.76 -5.45 -4.37
N ARG A 300 18.53 -5.64 -4.87
CA ARG A 300 18.11 -5.14 -6.19
C ARG A 300 17.41 -3.79 -6.13
N THR A 301 16.77 -3.46 -5.01
CA THR A 301 16.05 -2.20 -4.85
C THR A 301 17.01 -1.05 -4.55
N ILE A 302 16.99 -0.02 -5.39
CA ILE A 302 17.75 1.21 -5.16
C ILE A 302 17.09 2.01 -4.03
N ILE A 303 17.78 2.23 -2.91
CA ILE A 303 17.31 3.10 -1.83
C ILE A 303 18.27 4.29 -1.71
N ASP A 304 17.79 5.49 -2.01
CA ASP A 304 18.61 6.71 -1.98
C ASP A 304 17.76 7.96 -1.77
N PHE A 305 18.38 9.13 -1.66
CA PHE A 305 17.69 10.41 -1.63
C PHE A 305 17.26 10.86 -3.03
N ALA A 306 16.12 11.53 -3.12
CA ALA A 306 15.69 12.19 -4.35
C ALA A 306 16.64 13.35 -4.70
N SER A 307 17.21 13.33 -5.92
CA SER A 307 18.20 14.33 -6.37
C SER A 307 17.63 15.74 -6.55
N LEU A 308 16.33 15.86 -6.84
CA LEU A 308 15.65 17.13 -7.06
C LEU A 308 15.32 17.88 -5.75
N GLY A 309 15.54 17.28 -4.59
CA GLY A 309 15.34 17.93 -3.29
C GLY A 309 13.96 18.58 -3.14
N GLY A 310 13.94 19.85 -2.71
CA GLY A 310 12.72 20.63 -2.54
C GLY A 310 12.05 21.04 -3.86
N ASP A 311 12.76 20.99 -4.98
CA ASP A 311 12.26 21.44 -6.28
C ASP A 311 11.41 20.38 -6.98
N ALA A 312 11.41 19.14 -6.47
CA ALA A 312 10.72 18.00 -7.07
C ALA A 312 9.23 18.28 -7.36
N GLY A 313 8.55 19.03 -6.49
CA GLY A 313 7.13 19.35 -6.66
C GLY A 313 6.85 20.22 -7.88
N TYR A 314 7.53 21.36 -8.00
CA TYR A 314 7.31 22.29 -9.11
C TYR A 314 7.89 21.77 -10.43
N ILE A 315 9.04 21.06 -10.39
CA ILE A 315 9.58 20.37 -11.57
C ILE A 315 8.61 19.30 -12.07
N GLY A 316 8.01 18.53 -11.16
CA GLY A 316 6.97 17.55 -11.49
C GLY A 316 5.75 18.20 -12.15
N ALA A 317 5.25 19.31 -11.59
CA ALA A 317 4.13 20.05 -12.16
C ALA A 317 4.45 20.60 -13.57
N ALA A 318 5.63 21.17 -13.77
CA ALA A 318 6.10 21.64 -15.08
C ALA A 318 6.24 20.48 -16.08
N GLY A 319 6.71 19.32 -15.64
CA GLY A 319 6.79 18.11 -16.44
C GLY A 319 5.42 17.63 -16.94
N ILE A 320 4.42 17.61 -16.05
CA ILE A 320 3.04 17.27 -16.42
C ILE A 320 2.49 18.29 -17.43
N ALA A 321 2.64 19.59 -17.17
CA ALA A 321 2.18 20.64 -18.08
C ALA A 321 2.81 20.51 -19.48
N ARG A 322 4.12 20.21 -19.54
CA ARG A 322 4.83 19.96 -20.80
C ARG A 322 4.29 18.73 -21.54
N VAL A 323 4.04 17.62 -20.83
CA VAL A 323 3.48 16.41 -21.42
C VAL A 323 2.09 16.67 -22.02
N GLU A 324 1.24 17.41 -21.32
CA GLU A 324 -0.08 17.78 -21.85
C GLU A 324 0.00 18.73 -23.04
N HIS A 325 0.91 19.71 -23.03
CA HIS A 325 1.12 20.59 -24.18
C HIS A 325 1.55 19.85 -25.44
N LEU A 326 2.44 18.86 -25.31
CA LEU A 326 2.95 18.06 -26.44
C LEU A 326 1.93 17.06 -27.03
N LYS A 327 0.77 16.88 -26.40
CA LYS A 327 -0.34 16.09 -26.94
C LYS A 327 -1.23 16.87 -27.91
N HIS A 328 -1.09 18.19 -27.97
CA HIS A 328 -1.79 19.11 -28.86
C HIS A 328 -0.88 19.59 -30.00
#